data_AF-A0A9N8YW34-F1
#
_entry.id   AF-A0A9N8YW34-F1
#
_cell.length_a   1.000
_cell.length_b   1.000
_cell.length_c   1.000
_cell.angle_alpha   90.00
_cell.angle_beta   90.00
_cell.angle_gamma   90.00
#
_symmetry.space_group_name_H-M   'P 1'
#
loop_
_entity.id
_entity.type
_entity.pdbx_description
1 polymer ?
#
loop_
_entity_poly.entity_id
_entity_poly.type
_entity_poly.pdbx_seq_one_letter_code
_entity_poly.pdbx_strand_id
1 'polypeptide(L)'
;MSTELSDLLHNEYDEVLNSCEFSDIEIMIGEDPDTKVYKAHSLILKIRSPYFRTTLTNDSERTDDNNVIKLQKSNITVEVFDILIKYMYSSFIDLYRNDIKTNVALLIAADELCLNGLCNFIEEHLLSDEILLKQNFILIQSVASKYHQFNKLVQFCDVNFELDPSLIFMAEDFTEIKQEILLDVIEKNNHAESPIEIWDRLFEWCVAQSNDELSLDVTKWTQNETSIFRSIVQPFLPHQC
;
A
#
# COMPACT_ATOMS: atom_id res chain seq x y z
N MET A 1 -25.33 38.63 -3.14
CA MET A 1 -24.59 37.53 -3.79
C MET A 1 -23.38 37.23 -2.92
N SER A 2 -23.24 35.99 -2.47
CA SER A 2 -22.01 35.48 -1.86
C SER A 2 -21.27 34.64 -2.90
N THR A 3 -19.95 34.80 -2.98
CA THR A 3 -19.08 33.97 -3.82
C THR A 3 -18.08 33.28 -2.91
N GLU A 4 -17.97 31.96 -3.06
CA GLU A 4 -17.00 31.15 -2.35
C GLU A 4 -15.65 31.21 -3.08
N LEU A 5 -14.57 31.49 -2.34
CA LEU A 5 -13.23 31.74 -2.88
C LEU A 5 -12.23 30.70 -2.34
N SER A 6 -12.67 29.46 -2.16
CA SER A 6 -11.87 28.34 -1.63
C SER A 6 -10.55 28.16 -2.39
N ASP A 7 -10.57 28.32 -3.71
CA ASP A 7 -9.40 28.14 -4.56
C ASP A 7 -8.27 29.12 -4.25
N LEU A 8 -8.60 30.36 -3.87
CA LEU A 8 -7.59 31.35 -3.45
C LEU A 8 -6.92 30.92 -2.15
N LEU A 9 -7.71 30.47 -1.17
CA LEU A 9 -7.20 30.02 0.11
C LEU A 9 -6.33 28.76 -0.03
N HIS A 10 -6.69 27.83 -0.93
CA HIS A 10 -5.88 26.64 -1.20
C HIS A 10 -4.49 27.00 -1.76
N ASN A 11 -4.43 27.95 -2.69
CA ASN A 11 -3.15 28.43 -3.25
C ASN A 11 -2.29 29.10 -2.17
N GLU A 12 -2.89 29.91 -1.28
CA GLU A 12 -2.17 30.56 -0.17
C GLU A 12 -1.56 29.53 0.79
N TYR A 13 -2.27 28.43 1.12
CA TYR A 13 -1.72 27.36 1.95
C TYR A 13 -0.60 26.59 1.25
N ASP A 14 -0.74 26.32 -0.06
CA ASP A 14 0.33 25.69 -0.84
C ASP A 14 1.59 26.58 -0.89
N GLU A 15 1.44 27.90 -1.03
CA GLU A 15 2.55 28.85 -0.96
C GLU A 15 3.25 28.81 0.40
N VAL A 16 2.49 28.76 1.51
CA VAL A 16 3.04 28.64 2.87
C VAL A 16 3.80 27.33 3.08
N LEU A 17 3.29 26.21 2.55
CA LEU A 17 4.01 24.93 2.59
C LEU A 17 5.34 25.01 1.81
N ASN A 18 5.33 25.62 0.64
CA ASN A 18 6.50 25.70 -0.24
C ASN A 18 7.56 26.68 0.25
N SER A 19 7.16 27.82 0.83
CA SER A 19 8.10 28.82 1.34
C SER A 19 8.81 28.36 2.61
N CYS A 20 8.23 27.42 3.35
CA CYS A 20 8.68 26.98 4.68
C CYS A 20 8.74 28.11 5.72
N GLU A 21 8.12 29.26 5.44
CA GLU A 21 8.08 30.39 6.37
C GLU A 21 7.24 30.02 7.59
N PHE A 22 7.72 30.36 8.81
CA PHE A 22 7.05 30.04 10.08
C PHE A 22 6.92 28.53 10.41
N SER A 23 7.62 27.67 9.68
CA SER A 23 7.67 26.24 10.00
C SER A 23 8.29 26.01 11.38
N ASP A 24 7.57 25.31 12.24
CA ASP A 24 7.91 24.99 13.63
C ASP A 24 8.13 23.49 13.85
N ILE A 25 8.00 22.69 12.80
CA ILE A 25 8.21 21.23 12.84
C ILE A 25 8.98 20.73 11.60
N GLU A 26 9.89 19.78 11.84
CA GLU A 26 10.57 18.97 10.84
C GLU A 26 10.18 17.50 11.00
N ILE A 27 9.68 16.91 9.91
CA ILE A 27 9.27 15.50 9.86
C ILE A 27 10.19 14.75 8.90
N MET A 28 10.95 13.81 9.42
CA MET A 28 11.74 12.88 8.62
C MET A 28 10.85 11.71 8.19
N ILE A 29 10.71 11.51 6.88
CA ILE A 29 9.90 10.46 6.26
C ILE A 29 10.79 9.45 5.56
N GLY A 30 10.37 8.19 5.58
CA GLY A 30 11.02 7.09 4.89
C GLY A 30 12.09 6.38 5.73
N GLU A 31 12.74 5.38 5.11
CA GLU A 31 13.86 4.63 5.66
C GLU A 31 15.06 4.72 4.72
N ASP A 32 16.27 4.70 5.27
CA ASP A 32 17.50 4.83 4.48
C ASP A 32 17.56 3.74 3.39
N PRO A 33 17.93 4.10 2.14
CA PRO A 33 18.48 5.39 1.71
C PRO A 33 17.44 6.45 1.30
N ASP A 34 16.15 6.10 1.26
CA ASP A 34 15.09 6.93 0.70
C ASP A 34 14.38 7.74 1.78
N THR A 35 15.10 8.71 2.36
CA THR A 35 14.59 9.61 3.38
C THR A 35 14.47 11.06 2.90
N LYS A 36 13.48 11.78 3.44
CA LYS A 36 13.31 13.22 3.19
C LYS A 36 12.82 13.95 4.44
N VAL A 37 13.37 15.13 4.69
CA VAL A 37 12.93 16.02 5.78
C VAL A 37 11.93 17.05 5.23
N TYR A 38 10.78 17.13 5.87
CA TYR A 38 9.70 18.06 5.55
C TYR A 38 9.61 19.13 6.62
N LYS A 39 9.72 20.39 6.22
CA LYS A 39 9.38 21.54 7.06
C LYS A 39 7.89 21.82 6.94
N ALA A 40 7.20 21.95 8.06
CA ALA A 40 5.76 22.13 8.10
C ALA A 40 5.32 22.94 9.33
N HIS A 41 4.02 23.09 9.48
CA HIS A 41 3.36 23.86 10.54
C HIS A 41 2.57 22.93 11.45
N SER A 42 3.00 22.81 12.71
CA SER A 42 2.40 21.93 13.71
C SER A 42 0.91 22.23 13.89
N LEU A 43 0.51 23.51 13.85
CA LEU A 43 -0.89 23.93 13.94
C LEU A 43 -1.75 23.33 12.82
N ILE A 44 -1.30 23.42 11.56
CA ILE A 44 -2.02 22.88 10.41
C ILE A 44 -2.16 21.37 10.55
N LEU A 45 -1.07 20.68 10.87
CA LEU A 45 -1.08 19.22 11.09
C LEU A 45 -2.04 18.81 12.22
N LYS A 46 -2.01 19.50 13.37
CA LYS A 46 -2.90 19.28 14.52
C LYS A 46 -4.39 19.53 14.18
N ILE A 47 -4.68 20.42 13.23
CA ILE A 47 -6.05 20.67 12.75
C ILE A 47 -6.51 19.54 11.83
N ARG A 48 -5.65 19.14 10.89
CA ARG A 48 -6.01 18.24 9.78
C ARG A 48 -5.99 16.77 10.15
N SER A 49 -5.18 16.38 11.15
CA SER A 49 -4.96 14.99 11.53
C SER A 49 -5.10 14.81 13.04
N PRO A 50 -6.04 13.94 13.49
CA PRO A 50 -6.12 13.51 14.89
C PRO A 50 -4.81 12.86 15.38
N TYR A 51 -4.12 12.12 14.50
CA TYR A 51 -2.82 11.54 14.80
C TYR A 51 -1.81 12.64 15.19
N PHE A 52 -1.63 13.66 14.35
CA PHE A 52 -0.70 14.75 14.65
C PHE A 52 -1.17 15.58 15.86
N ARG A 53 -2.48 15.77 16.03
CA ARG A 53 -3.02 16.43 17.25
C ARG A 53 -2.52 15.73 18.51
N THR A 54 -2.77 14.43 18.62
CA THR A 54 -2.37 13.63 19.78
C THR A 54 -0.85 13.58 19.92
N THR A 55 -0.16 13.29 18.82
CA THR A 55 1.30 13.11 18.77
C THR A 55 2.07 14.37 19.15
N LEU A 56 1.53 15.55 18.87
CA LEU A 56 2.19 16.84 19.09
C LEU A 56 1.62 17.61 20.30
N THR A 57 0.81 16.98 21.16
CA THR A 57 0.25 17.67 22.34
C THR A 57 1.30 17.90 23.46
N ASN A 58 2.33 17.06 23.55
CA ASN A 58 3.44 17.17 24.52
C ASN A 58 4.79 17.31 23.79
N ASP A 59 4.88 18.26 22.87
CA ASP A 59 6.01 18.43 21.94
C ASP A 59 7.31 18.92 22.60
N SER A 60 7.29 19.36 23.86
CA SER A 60 8.47 19.87 24.60
C SER A 60 9.69 18.95 24.64
N GLU A 61 9.50 17.63 24.58
CA GLU A 61 10.61 16.66 24.57
C GLU A 61 11.22 16.45 23.17
N ARG A 62 10.52 16.88 22.13
CA ARG A 62 10.89 16.70 20.71
C ARG A 62 11.43 17.97 20.08
N THR A 63 11.48 19.04 20.86
CA THR A 63 11.88 20.37 20.44
C THR A 63 13.39 20.53 20.58
N ASP A 64 14.05 20.96 19.51
CA ASP A 64 15.48 21.27 19.54
C ASP A 64 15.80 22.64 20.16
N ASP A 65 17.08 22.98 20.27
CA ASP A 65 17.54 24.27 20.84
C ASP A 65 16.99 25.50 20.10
N ASN A 66 16.50 25.34 18.87
CA ASN A 66 15.90 26.40 18.05
C ASN A 66 14.37 26.44 18.15
N ASN A 67 13.77 25.71 19.10
CA ASN A 67 12.32 25.54 19.23
C ASN A 67 11.64 24.82 18.05
N VAL A 68 12.36 23.99 17.28
CA VAL A 68 11.79 23.19 16.18
C VAL A 68 11.48 21.79 16.65
N ILE A 69 10.23 21.35 16.46
CA ILE A 69 9.79 20.00 16.80
C ILE A 69 10.36 19.00 15.77
N LYS A 70 10.93 17.89 16.22
CA LYS A 70 11.39 16.79 15.36
C LYS A 70 10.47 15.58 15.47
N LEU A 71 10.08 15.03 14.32
CA LEU A 71 9.31 13.80 14.22
C LEU A 71 9.91 12.90 13.15
N GLN A 72 9.80 11.58 13.33
CA GLN A 72 10.19 10.60 12.33
C GLN A 72 9.01 9.66 12.04
N LYS A 73 8.80 9.34 10.75
CA LYS A 73 7.85 8.33 10.26
C LYS A 73 8.50 7.50 9.16
N SER A 74 8.96 6.31 9.54
CA SER A 74 9.74 5.44 8.67
C SER A 74 8.87 4.54 7.80
N ASN A 75 7.64 4.28 8.26
CA ASN A 75 6.64 3.42 7.65
C ASN A 75 5.78 4.08 6.56
N ILE A 76 6.05 5.34 6.21
CA ILE A 76 5.42 6.04 5.08
C ILE A 76 6.53 6.40 4.10
N THR A 77 6.33 6.11 2.82
CA THR A 77 7.31 6.47 1.77
C THR A 77 7.28 7.97 1.49
N VAL A 78 8.40 8.49 0.96
CA VAL A 78 8.53 9.88 0.55
C VAL A 78 7.46 10.28 -0.47
N GLU A 79 7.21 9.41 -1.45
CA GLU A 79 6.17 9.61 -2.49
C GLU A 79 4.77 9.75 -1.89
N VAL A 80 4.39 8.84 -0.99
CA VAL A 80 3.06 8.87 -0.35
C VAL A 80 2.92 10.10 0.54
N PHE A 81 3.96 10.45 1.30
CA PHE A 81 3.90 11.64 2.15
C PHE A 81 3.88 12.94 1.37
N ASP A 82 4.53 13.02 0.20
CA ASP A 82 4.44 14.17 -0.72
C ASP A 82 3.00 14.45 -1.14
N ILE A 83 2.18 13.41 -1.30
CA ILE A 83 0.75 13.55 -1.60
C ILE A 83 -0.03 13.98 -0.34
N LEU A 84 0.21 13.31 0.80
CA LEU A 84 -0.51 13.57 2.05
C LEU A 84 -0.27 14.98 2.59
N ILE A 85 0.97 15.48 2.53
CA ILE A 85 1.29 16.82 3.02
C ILE A 85 0.60 17.88 2.19
N LYS A 86 0.55 17.74 0.87
CA LYS A 86 -0.21 18.65 -0.01
C LYS A 86 -1.70 18.59 0.31
N TYR A 87 -2.28 17.38 0.42
CA TYR A 87 -3.68 17.22 0.82
C TYR A 87 -4.00 17.88 2.17
N MET A 88 -3.09 17.83 3.14
CA MET A 88 -3.31 18.48 4.43
C MET A 88 -3.38 20.01 4.30
N TYR A 89 -2.68 20.62 3.35
CA TYR A 89 -2.67 22.08 3.15
C TYR A 89 -3.76 22.56 2.20
N SER A 90 -3.92 21.93 1.04
CA SER A 90 -4.85 22.39 0.00
C SER A 90 -6.15 21.58 -0.10
N SER A 91 -6.30 20.47 0.65
CA SER A 91 -7.41 19.52 0.47
C SER A 91 -7.55 18.97 -0.95
N PHE A 92 -6.51 19.12 -1.77
CA PHE A 92 -6.42 18.62 -3.14
C PHE A 92 -5.71 17.27 -3.16
N ILE A 93 -6.21 16.36 -3.99
CA ILE A 93 -5.62 15.05 -4.23
C ILE A 93 -5.98 14.57 -5.65
N ASP A 94 -5.00 14.01 -6.36
CA ASP A 94 -5.20 13.44 -7.70
C ASP A 94 -4.80 11.97 -7.68
N LEU A 95 -5.79 11.09 -7.54
CA LEU A 95 -5.59 9.64 -7.45
C LEU A 95 -5.37 8.98 -8.82
N TYR A 96 -5.80 9.63 -9.91
CA TYR A 96 -5.68 9.08 -11.27
C TYR A 96 -4.25 9.09 -11.81
N ARG A 97 -3.37 9.89 -11.20
CA ARG A 97 -1.93 9.94 -11.56
C ARG A 97 -1.11 8.85 -10.91
N ASN A 98 -1.66 8.16 -9.93
CA ASN A 98 -0.96 7.15 -9.16
C ASN A 98 -1.30 5.77 -9.72
N ASP A 99 -0.37 4.82 -9.60
CA ASP A 99 -0.73 3.42 -9.76
C ASP A 99 -1.53 2.91 -8.54
N ILE A 100 -2.07 1.70 -8.67
CA ILE A 100 -2.85 1.05 -7.61
C ILE A 100 -2.03 0.83 -6.33
N LYS A 101 -0.73 0.53 -6.44
CA LYS A 101 0.13 0.29 -5.27
C LYS A 101 0.32 1.58 -4.48
N THR A 102 0.56 2.70 -5.16
CA THR A 102 0.65 4.02 -4.54
C THR A 102 -0.68 4.44 -3.92
N ASN A 103 -1.82 4.22 -4.60
CA ASN A 103 -3.13 4.53 -4.02
C ASN A 103 -3.48 3.67 -2.79
N VAL A 104 -3.10 2.39 -2.79
CA VAL A 104 -3.25 1.49 -1.63
C VAL A 104 -2.33 1.90 -0.48
N ALA A 105 -1.06 2.23 -0.77
CA ALA A 105 -0.13 2.73 0.25
C ALA A 105 -0.62 4.07 0.84
N LEU A 106 -1.22 4.92 0.02
CA LEU A 106 -1.83 6.18 0.44
C LEU A 106 -3.04 5.96 1.36
N LEU A 107 -3.89 4.96 1.08
CA LEU A 107 -4.99 4.57 1.97
C LEU A 107 -4.47 4.15 3.35
N ILE A 108 -3.44 3.28 3.39
CA ILE A 108 -2.83 2.81 4.64
C ILE A 108 -2.23 3.97 5.43
N ALA A 109 -1.48 4.85 4.78
CA ALA A 109 -0.86 6.00 5.42
C ALA A 109 -1.90 7.03 5.89
N ALA A 110 -2.99 7.23 5.14
CA ALA A 110 -4.10 8.08 5.55
C ALA A 110 -4.78 7.56 6.82
N ASP A 111 -5.00 6.24 6.92
CA ASP A 111 -5.55 5.60 8.12
C ASP A 111 -4.65 5.78 9.34
N GLU A 112 -3.35 5.56 9.17
CA GLU A 112 -2.37 5.78 10.23
C GLU A 112 -2.35 7.24 10.74
N LEU A 113 -2.52 8.19 9.82
CA LEU A 113 -2.66 9.61 10.16
C LEU A 113 -4.08 9.98 10.62
N CYS A 114 -4.96 9.01 10.79
CA CYS A 114 -6.36 9.14 11.20
C CYS A 114 -7.18 10.08 10.31
N LEU A 115 -6.92 10.06 9.00
CA LEU A 115 -7.60 10.89 7.99
C LEU A 115 -8.84 10.17 7.42
N ASN A 116 -9.79 9.79 8.29
CA ASN A 116 -10.90 8.90 7.94
C ASN A 116 -11.73 9.33 6.70
N GLY A 117 -11.93 10.64 6.52
CA GLY A 117 -12.63 11.17 5.34
C GLY A 117 -11.86 10.91 4.04
N LEU A 118 -10.53 11.00 4.09
CA LEU A 118 -9.66 10.66 2.97
C LEU A 118 -9.64 9.14 2.73
N CYS A 119 -9.60 8.32 3.78
CA CYS A 119 -9.66 6.86 3.64
C CYS A 119 -10.92 6.43 2.87
N ASN A 120 -12.10 6.95 3.25
CA ASN A 120 -13.34 6.63 2.56
C ASN A 120 -13.32 7.05 1.08
N PHE A 121 -12.74 8.22 0.78
CA PHE A 121 -12.61 8.71 -0.59
C PHE A 121 -11.68 7.82 -1.43
N ILE A 122 -10.54 7.39 -0.89
CA ILE A 122 -9.60 6.50 -1.59
C ILE A 122 -10.21 5.11 -1.80
N GLU A 123 -10.89 4.53 -0.79
CA GLU A 123 -11.60 3.26 -0.95
C GLU A 123 -12.65 3.31 -2.07
N GLU A 124 -13.45 4.38 -2.13
CA GLU A 124 -14.45 4.56 -3.20
C GLU A 124 -13.80 4.71 -4.57
N HIS A 125 -12.68 5.42 -4.66
CA HIS A 125 -11.92 5.54 -5.90
C HIS A 125 -11.37 4.19 -6.37
N LEU A 126 -10.75 3.42 -5.48
CA LEU A 126 -10.23 2.08 -5.79
C LEU A 126 -11.34 1.17 -6.31
N LEU A 127 -12.52 1.19 -5.66
CA LEU A 127 -13.67 0.38 -6.06
C LEU A 127 -14.36 0.84 -7.34
N SER A 128 -14.02 2.01 -7.87
CA SER A 128 -14.55 2.47 -9.16
C SER A 128 -13.99 1.69 -10.35
N ASP A 129 -12.87 0.98 -10.16
CA ASP A 129 -12.24 0.10 -11.16
C ASP A 129 -12.09 -1.33 -10.61
N GLU A 130 -13.17 -2.08 -10.62
CA GLU A 130 -13.18 -3.48 -10.16
C GLU A 130 -12.23 -4.38 -10.98
N ILE A 131 -11.99 -4.06 -12.26
CA ILE A 131 -11.10 -4.84 -13.11
C ILE A 131 -9.66 -4.70 -12.60
N LEU A 132 -9.23 -3.47 -12.35
CA LEU A 132 -7.91 -3.20 -11.80
C LEU A 132 -7.71 -3.84 -10.41
N LEU A 133 -8.73 -3.82 -9.56
CA LEU A 133 -8.70 -4.50 -8.27
C LEU A 133 -8.54 -6.03 -8.40
N LYS A 134 -9.23 -6.64 -9.36
CA LYS A 134 -9.12 -8.09 -9.64
C LYS A 134 -7.76 -8.46 -10.21
N GLN A 135 -7.16 -7.60 -11.03
CA GLN A 135 -5.79 -7.78 -11.52
C GLN A 135 -4.76 -7.71 -10.39
N ASN A 136 -5.04 -6.95 -9.33
CA ASN A 136 -4.13 -6.78 -8.18
C ASN A 136 -4.71 -7.43 -6.91
N PHE A 137 -5.37 -8.57 -7.06
CA PHE A 137 -6.17 -9.15 -5.99
C PHE A 137 -5.32 -9.58 -4.79
N ILE A 138 -4.05 -9.98 -4.98
CA ILE A 138 -3.19 -10.37 -3.86
C ILE A 138 -2.92 -9.19 -2.94
N LEU A 139 -2.55 -8.04 -3.52
CA LEU A 139 -2.34 -6.81 -2.77
C LEU A 139 -3.61 -6.41 -2.01
N ILE A 140 -4.76 -6.39 -2.70
CA ILE A 140 -6.02 -5.94 -2.12
C ILE A 140 -6.49 -6.87 -1.01
N GLN A 141 -6.38 -8.19 -1.20
CA GLN A 141 -6.69 -9.20 -0.18
C GLN A 141 -5.74 -9.12 1.02
N SER A 142 -4.44 -8.88 0.78
CA SER A 142 -3.47 -8.68 1.87
C SER A 142 -3.78 -7.43 2.69
N VAL A 143 -4.29 -6.37 2.07
CA VAL A 143 -4.67 -5.13 2.77
C VAL A 143 -5.98 -5.32 3.52
N ALA A 144 -7.00 -5.90 2.89
CA ALA A 144 -8.29 -6.18 3.52
C ALA A 144 -8.16 -7.11 4.74
N SER A 145 -7.28 -8.11 4.67
CA SER A 145 -7.04 -9.03 5.79
C SER A 145 -6.29 -8.39 6.96
N LYS A 146 -5.44 -7.38 6.71
CA LYS A 146 -4.66 -6.69 7.73
C LYS A 146 -5.39 -5.48 8.33
N TYR A 147 -6.21 -4.79 7.54
CA TYR A 147 -6.86 -3.53 7.88
C TYR A 147 -8.38 -3.66 7.76
N HIS A 148 -9.00 -4.33 8.74
CA HIS A 148 -10.44 -4.61 8.75
C HIS A 148 -11.34 -3.37 8.77
N GLN A 149 -10.80 -2.18 9.09
CA GLN A 149 -11.53 -0.93 9.02
C GLN A 149 -11.88 -0.51 7.59
N PHE A 150 -11.16 -1.01 6.57
CA PHE A 150 -11.46 -0.79 5.16
C PHE A 150 -12.60 -1.70 4.69
N ASN A 151 -13.78 -1.51 5.31
CA ASN A 151 -14.91 -2.42 5.19
C ASN A 151 -15.35 -2.67 3.75
N LYS A 152 -15.19 -1.68 2.85
CA LYS A 152 -15.62 -1.83 1.46
C LYS A 152 -14.66 -2.73 0.68
N LEU A 153 -13.36 -2.63 0.93
CA LEU A 153 -12.36 -3.54 0.37
C LEU A 153 -12.50 -4.96 0.95
N VAL A 154 -12.78 -5.09 2.25
CA VAL A 154 -13.08 -6.39 2.89
C VAL A 154 -14.28 -7.04 2.19
N GLN A 155 -15.40 -6.32 2.08
CA GLN A 155 -16.59 -6.83 1.42
C GLN A 155 -16.33 -7.20 -0.05
N PHE A 156 -15.55 -6.39 -0.77
CA PHE A 156 -15.15 -6.69 -2.14
C PHE A 156 -14.38 -8.01 -2.23
N CYS A 157 -13.41 -8.25 -1.33
CA CYS A 157 -12.64 -9.50 -1.30
C CYS A 157 -13.52 -10.70 -0.98
N ASP A 158 -14.33 -10.60 0.08
CA ASP A 158 -15.20 -11.70 0.53
C ASP A 158 -16.17 -12.13 -0.58
N VAL A 159 -16.87 -11.16 -1.20
CA VAL A 159 -17.83 -11.45 -2.27
C VAL A 159 -17.15 -12.07 -3.49
N ASN A 160 -16.01 -11.53 -3.94
CA ASN A 160 -15.35 -12.06 -5.13
C ASN A 160 -14.72 -13.43 -4.87
N PHE A 161 -14.18 -13.67 -3.68
CA PHE A 161 -13.62 -14.97 -3.31
C PHE A 161 -14.71 -16.04 -3.14
N GLU A 162 -15.87 -15.69 -2.57
CA GLU A 162 -17.02 -16.60 -2.50
C GLU A 162 -17.59 -16.95 -3.88
N LEU A 163 -17.61 -15.98 -4.80
CA LEU A 163 -18.09 -16.18 -6.17
C LEU A 163 -17.13 -17.04 -7.00
N ASP A 164 -15.83 -16.77 -6.91
CA ASP A 164 -14.81 -17.48 -7.67
C ASP A 164 -13.47 -17.52 -6.90
N PRO A 165 -13.21 -18.61 -6.15
CA PRO A 165 -11.93 -18.80 -5.46
C PRO A 165 -10.72 -18.85 -6.40
N SER A 166 -10.92 -19.15 -7.69
CA SER A 166 -9.83 -19.21 -8.68
C SER A 166 -9.27 -17.83 -9.04
N LEU A 167 -9.96 -16.75 -8.65
CA LEU A 167 -9.52 -15.37 -8.86
C LEU A 167 -8.11 -15.10 -8.34
N ILE A 168 -7.71 -15.73 -7.22
CA ILE A 168 -6.35 -15.62 -6.68
C ILE A 168 -5.32 -16.04 -7.74
N PHE A 169 -5.57 -17.13 -8.45
CA PHE A 169 -4.66 -17.62 -9.50
C PHE A 169 -4.71 -16.75 -10.75
N MET A 170 -5.79 -16.01 -11.00
CA MET A 170 -5.93 -15.12 -12.16
C MET A 170 -5.31 -13.73 -11.95
N ALA A 171 -4.94 -13.37 -10.72
CA ALA A 171 -4.39 -12.05 -10.41
C ALA A 171 -3.01 -11.82 -11.04
N GLU A 172 -2.77 -10.66 -11.65
CA GLU A 172 -1.48 -10.34 -12.28
C GLU A 172 -0.35 -10.27 -11.24
N ASP A 173 -0.67 -9.83 -10.02
CA ASP A 173 0.23 -9.76 -8.87
C ASP A 173 0.35 -11.09 -8.09
N PHE A 174 -0.13 -12.21 -8.64
CA PHE A 174 -0.08 -13.53 -7.99
C PHE A 174 1.30 -13.90 -7.44
N THR A 175 2.36 -13.55 -8.17
CA THR A 175 3.73 -13.88 -7.76
C THR A 175 4.16 -13.20 -6.44
N GLU A 176 3.42 -12.17 -5.99
CA GLU A 176 3.65 -11.47 -4.73
C GLU A 176 3.00 -12.16 -3.51
N ILE A 177 2.21 -13.23 -3.72
CA ILE A 177 1.58 -13.98 -2.63
C ILE A 177 2.64 -14.61 -1.72
N LYS A 178 2.44 -14.52 -0.41
CA LYS A 178 3.32 -15.16 0.57
C LYS A 178 3.16 -16.68 0.53
N GLN A 179 4.26 -17.39 0.73
CA GLN A 179 4.31 -18.85 0.68
C GLN A 179 3.27 -19.50 1.61
N GLU A 180 3.15 -19.01 2.86
CA GLU A 180 2.18 -19.55 3.82
C GLU A 180 0.73 -19.41 3.35
N ILE A 181 0.39 -18.29 2.70
CA ILE A 181 -0.95 -18.05 2.17
C ILE A 181 -1.18 -18.94 0.95
N LEU A 182 -0.19 -19.07 0.07
CA LEU A 182 -0.30 -19.93 -1.12
C LEU A 182 -0.48 -21.40 -0.75
N LEU A 183 0.19 -21.89 0.30
CA LEU A 183 0.00 -23.25 0.82
C LEU A 183 -1.45 -23.48 1.25
N ASP A 184 -2.01 -22.56 2.04
CA ASP A 184 -3.40 -22.61 2.48
C ASP A 184 -4.39 -22.58 1.30
N VAL A 185 -4.11 -21.75 0.28
CA VAL A 185 -4.95 -21.64 -0.91
C VAL A 185 -4.92 -22.93 -1.70
N ILE A 186 -3.74 -23.52 -1.94
CA ILE A 186 -3.62 -24.79 -2.67
C ILE A 186 -4.31 -25.91 -1.90
N GLU A 187 -4.05 -26.06 -0.60
CA GLU A 187 -4.67 -27.11 0.22
C GLU A 187 -6.21 -27.07 0.18
N LYS A 188 -6.80 -25.87 0.24
CA LYS A 188 -8.26 -25.68 0.15
C LYS A 188 -8.80 -25.90 -1.26
N ASN A 189 -7.98 -25.69 -2.30
CA ASN A 189 -8.34 -25.85 -3.71
C ASN A 189 -7.81 -27.15 -4.33
N ASN A 190 -7.39 -28.14 -3.54
CA ASN A 190 -6.92 -29.44 -4.04
C ASN A 190 -7.96 -30.23 -4.86
N HIS A 191 -9.24 -29.83 -4.78
CA HIS A 191 -10.33 -30.38 -5.59
C HIS A 191 -10.68 -29.51 -6.81
N ALA A 192 -9.88 -28.50 -7.13
CA ALA A 192 -10.14 -27.58 -8.23
C ALA A 192 -10.25 -28.32 -9.57
N GLU A 193 -11.15 -27.84 -10.41
CA GLU A 193 -11.45 -28.46 -11.71
C GLU A 193 -10.31 -28.30 -12.72
N SER A 194 -9.33 -27.41 -12.47
CA SER A 194 -8.15 -27.20 -13.34
C SER A 194 -6.81 -27.29 -12.59
N PRO A 195 -6.34 -28.51 -12.26
CA PRO A 195 -5.03 -28.70 -11.59
C PRO A 195 -3.84 -28.20 -12.40
N ILE A 196 -3.95 -28.21 -13.75
CA ILE A 196 -2.87 -27.78 -14.64
C ILE A 196 -2.66 -26.27 -14.54
N GLU A 197 -3.73 -25.48 -14.49
CA GLU A 197 -3.63 -24.02 -14.35
C GLU A 197 -3.00 -23.63 -13.00
N ILE A 198 -3.35 -24.33 -11.91
CA ILE A 198 -2.74 -24.12 -10.59
C ILE A 198 -1.24 -24.43 -10.65
N TRP A 199 -0.85 -25.51 -11.33
CA TRP A 199 0.55 -25.86 -11.52
C TRP A 199 1.34 -24.81 -12.31
N ASP A 200 0.79 -24.31 -13.41
CA ASP A 200 1.43 -23.30 -14.24
C ASP A 200 1.67 -22.01 -13.43
N ARG A 201 0.70 -21.62 -12.60
CA ARG A 201 0.83 -20.46 -11.71
C ARG A 201 1.82 -20.69 -10.59
N LEU A 202 1.78 -21.86 -9.94
CA LEU A 202 2.78 -22.23 -8.94
C LEU A 202 4.21 -22.23 -9.53
N PHE A 203 4.37 -22.68 -10.78
CA PHE A 203 5.64 -22.62 -11.48
C PHE A 203 6.12 -21.19 -11.69
N GLU A 204 5.25 -20.30 -12.18
CA GLU A 204 5.55 -18.86 -12.33
C GLU A 204 5.94 -18.22 -10.99
N TRP A 205 5.22 -18.55 -9.91
CA TRP A 205 5.57 -18.11 -8.56
C TRP A 205 6.96 -18.62 -8.14
N CYS A 206 7.26 -19.90 -8.35
CA CYS A 206 8.58 -20.46 -8.00
C CYS A 206 9.72 -19.74 -8.76
N VAL A 207 9.49 -19.40 -10.03
CA VAL A 207 10.45 -18.63 -10.83
C VAL A 207 10.63 -17.23 -10.25
N ALA A 208 9.54 -16.53 -9.92
CA ALA A 208 9.61 -15.20 -9.31
C ALA A 208 10.34 -15.19 -7.95
N GLN A 209 10.18 -16.24 -7.13
CA GLN A 209 10.84 -16.35 -5.83
C GLN A 209 12.33 -16.75 -5.92
N SER A 210 12.82 -17.09 -7.11
CA SER A 210 14.20 -17.57 -7.29
C SER A 210 15.25 -16.49 -7.38
N ASN A 211 14.92 -15.20 -7.22
CA ASN A 211 15.85 -14.08 -7.38
C ASN A 211 16.62 -14.12 -8.71
N ASP A 212 15.89 -14.32 -9.82
CA ASP A 212 16.42 -14.45 -11.19
C ASP A 212 17.31 -15.69 -11.46
N GLU A 213 17.36 -16.66 -10.54
CA GLU A 213 18.11 -17.91 -10.75
C GLU A 213 17.38 -18.91 -11.68
N LEU A 214 16.06 -18.79 -11.82
CA LEU A 214 15.25 -19.64 -12.70
C LEU A 214 14.72 -18.87 -13.92
N SER A 215 14.62 -19.59 -15.03
CA SER A 215 13.99 -19.13 -16.27
C SER A 215 12.65 -19.85 -16.46
N LEU A 216 11.66 -19.17 -17.05
CA LEU A 216 10.40 -19.80 -17.47
C LEU A 216 10.61 -20.93 -18.50
N ASP A 217 11.67 -20.83 -19.31
CA ASP A 217 12.06 -21.87 -20.25
C ASP A 217 12.86 -22.99 -19.55
N VAL A 218 12.15 -24.05 -19.14
CA VAL A 218 12.72 -25.24 -18.48
C VAL A 218 13.77 -25.96 -19.31
N THR A 219 13.80 -25.78 -20.64
CA THR A 219 14.80 -26.44 -21.50
C THR A 219 16.21 -25.90 -21.30
N LYS A 220 16.33 -24.73 -20.66
CA LYS A 220 17.61 -24.07 -20.34
C LYS A 220 18.16 -24.47 -18.97
N TRP A 221 17.42 -25.24 -18.18
CA TRP A 221 17.78 -25.55 -16.81
C TRP A 221 18.95 -26.54 -16.74
N THR A 222 19.91 -26.26 -15.86
CA THR A 222 20.93 -27.23 -15.46
C THR A 222 20.47 -28.00 -14.22
N GLN A 223 21.34 -28.89 -13.72
CA GLN A 223 21.11 -29.61 -12.47
C GLN A 223 20.95 -28.65 -11.27
N ASN A 224 21.59 -27.47 -11.33
CA ASN A 224 21.51 -26.48 -10.27
C ASN A 224 20.11 -25.83 -10.23
N GLU A 225 19.61 -25.31 -11.35
CA GLU A 225 18.27 -24.72 -11.48
C GLU A 225 17.19 -25.75 -11.09
N THR A 226 17.35 -27.01 -11.51
CA THR A 226 16.44 -28.10 -11.11
C THR A 226 16.43 -28.30 -9.58
N SER A 227 17.59 -28.15 -8.92
CA SER A 227 17.71 -28.29 -7.47
C SER A 227 17.12 -27.09 -6.73
N ILE A 228 17.31 -25.87 -7.26
CA ILE A 228 16.70 -24.64 -6.75
C ILE A 228 15.17 -24.75 -6.81
N PHE A 229 14.62 -25.05 -7.99
CA PHE A 229 13.17 -25.23 -8.15
C PHE A 229 12.63 -26.30 -7.21
N ARG A 230 13.30 -27.45 -7.10
CA ARG A 230 12.89 -28.52 -6.16
C ARG A 230 12.80 -28.00 -4.73
N SER A 231 13.76 -27.17 -4.28
CA SER A 231 13.77 -26.64 -2.93
C SER A 231 12.61 -25.68 -2.66
N ILE A 232 12.23 -24.87 -3.66
CA ILE A 232 11.13 -23.90 -3.57
C ILE A 232 9.77 -24.61 -3.64
N VAL A 233 9.60 -25.58 -4.54
CA VAL A 233 8.32 -26.27 -4.77
C VAL A 233 8.03 -27.36 -3.73
N GLN A 234 9.05 -27.89 -3.04
CA GLN A 234 8.92 -29.00 -2.09
C GLN A 234 7.74 -28.85 -1.12
N PRO A 235 7.50 -27.68 -0.49
CA PRO A 235 6.40 -27.51 0.47
C PRO A 235 5.01 -27.78 -0.12
N PHE A 236 4.84 -27.63 -1.43
CA PHE A 236 3.54 -27.77 -2.11
C PHE A 236 3.25 -29.21 -2.57
N LEU A 237 4.28 -30.06 -2.70
CA LEU A 237 4.15 -31.44 -3.21
C LEU A 237 3.27 -32.38 -2.35
N PRO A 238 3.26 -32.32 -1.01
CA PRO A 238 2.42 -33.21 -0.19
C PRO A 238 0.92 -32.99 -0.40
N HIS A 239 0.53 -31.83 -0.94
CA HIS A 239 -0.86 -31.42 -1.08
C HIS A 239 -1.45 -31.81 -2.44
N GLN A 240 -0.68 -32.42 -3.35
CA GLN A 240 -1.06 -32.63 -4.75
C GLN A 240 -1.42 -34.10 -5.10
N CYS A 241 -1.68 -34.94 -4.09
CA CYS A 241 -1.98 -36.37 -4.23
C CYS A 241 -3.40 -36.74 -3.83
#